data_AF-A0A391P861-F1
#
_entry.id   AF-A0A391P861-F1
#
_cell.length_a   1.000
_cell.length_b   1.000
_cell.length_c   1.000
_cell.angle_alpha   90.00
_cell.angle_beta   90.00
_cell.angle_gamma   90.00
#
_symmetry.space_group_name_H-M   'P 1'
#
loop_
_entity.id
_entity.type
_entity.pdbx_description
1 polymer ?
#
loop_
_entity_poly.entity_id
_entity_poly.type
_entity_poly.pdbx_seq_one_letter_code
_entity_poly.pdbx_strand_id
1 'polypeptide(L)'
;MKKRWIVILGIMLVVVGGYLTYSKLFVSSKYVGIWNSESSGKTIEIFRDGTVFYYQKGKSSDKEIVYTAEEGKLSDGHIIMKDRFDSQGCLDTYSAVEEIPKDDFLPISIVYDMEFQGTEACTIMNAERRNTDQRVAFVKSSNKVKKEKLGEKREASDYQITVFFDEDISEQKLAELKNEIEKMNGVVSVTYISPEKAWENFQETYYKEGEVLVDGFKDDNPLANSGNFQVVYKVKYREALLKNIEALEGIRKINS
;
A
#
# COMPACT_ATOMS: atom_id res chain seq x y z
N MET A 1 -50.14 -38.40 -18.68
CA MET A 1 -49.01 -37.66 -19.30
C MET A 1 -48.73 -36.26 -18.72
N LYS A 2 -49.72 -35.53 -18.17
CA LYS A 2 -49.53 -34.14 -17.67
C LYS A 2 -48.63 -33.97 -16.41
N LYS A 3 -48.57 -34.93 -15.49
CA LYS A 3 -47.77 -34.82 -14.25
C LYS A 3 -46.25 -34.86 -14.45
N ARG A 4 -45.75 -35.54 -15.51
CA ARG A 4 -44.30 -35.62 -15.79
C ARG A 4 -43.72 -34.30 -16.31
N TRP A 5 -44.52 -33.50 -17.01
CA TRP A 5 -44.08 -32.21 -17.57
C TRP A 5 -43.91 -31.11 -16.51
N ILE A 6 -44.75 -31.11 -15.48
CA ILE A 6 -44.69 -30.14 -14.37
C ILE A 6 -43.42 -30.32 -13.53
N VAL A 7 -42.99 -31.57 -13.30
CA VAL A 7 -41.76 -31.87 -12.55
C VAL A 7 -40.51 -31.45 -13.33
N ILE A 8 -40.48 -31.65 -14.64
CA ILE A 8 -39.34 -31.24 -15.50
C ILE A 8 -39.23 -29.71 -15.59
N LEU A 9 -40.35 -29.00 -15.72
CA LEU A 9 -40.35 -27.52 -15.71
C LEU A 9 -39.89 -26.94 -14.37
N GLY A 10 -40.30 -27.54 -13.24
CA GLY A 10 -39.87 -27.12 -11.91
C GLY A 10 -38.37 -27.29 -11.67
N ILE A 11 -37.79 -28.41 -12.12
CA ILE A 11 -36.34 -28.65 -12.03
C ILE A 11 -35.57 -27.68 -12.94
N MET A 12 -36.04 -27.42 -14.17
CA MET A 12 -35.41 -26.41 -15.04
C MET A 12 -35.47 -25.01 -14.42
N LEU A 13 -36.59 -24.59 -13.82
CA LEU A 13 -36.70 -23.27 -13.19
C LEU A 13 -35.82 -23.12 -11.94
N VAL A 14 -35.61 -24.19 -11.17
CA VAL A 14 -34.66 -24.19 -10.03
C VAL A 14 -33.22 -24.21 -10.52
N VAL A 15 -32.90 -24.94 -11.59
CA VAL A 15 -31.56 -24.95 -12.20
C VAL A 15 -31.26 -23.61 -12.85
N VAL A 16 -32.21 -23.00 -13.56
CA VAL A 16 -32.05 -21.68 -14.22
C VAL A 16 -32.08 -20.56 -13.18
N GLY A 17 -32.98 -20.58 -12.22
CA GLY A 17 -33.03 -19.63 -11.11
C GLY A 17 -31.78 -19.73 -10.22
N GLY A 18 -31.36 -20.95 -9.90
CA GLY A 18 -30.09 -21.25 -9.23
C GLY A 18 -28.90 -20.76 -10.04
N TYR A 19 -28.85 -21.04 -11.34
CA TYR A 19 -27.80 -20.56 -12.26
C TYR A 19 -27.76 -19.04 -12.38
N LEU A 20 -28.92 -18.36 -12.43
CA LEU A 20 -29.02 -16.90 -12.47
C LEU A 20 -28.61 -16.24 -11.14
N THR A 21 -28.91 -16.87 -10.00
CA THR A 21 -28.41 -16.42 -8.69
C THR A 21 -26.92 -16.72 -8.52
N TYR A 22 -26.44 -17.85 -9.06
CA TYR A 22 -25.05 -18.28 -9.02
C TYR A 22 -24.17 -17.41 -9.94
N SER A 23 -24.67 -17.00 -11.11
CA SER A 23 -23.97 -16.10 -12.02
C SER A 23 -23.87 -14.67 -11.50
N LYS A 24 -24.72 -14.26 -10.55
CA LYS A 24 -24.60 -12.95 -9.87
C LYS A 24 -23.51 -12.91 -8.80
N LEU A 25 -23.04 -14.07 -8.32
CA LEU A 25 -22.02 -14.17 -7.28
C LEU A 25 -20.59 -14.14 -7.83
N PHE A 26 -20.42 -14.35 -9.13
CA PHE A 26 -19.11 -14.44 -9.76
C PHE A 26 -19.01 -13.50 -10.95
N VAL A 27 -17.86 -12.85 -11.09
CA VAL A 27 -17.59 -11.98 -12.23
C VAL A 27 -17.33 -12.81 -13.48
N SER A 28 -17.57 -12.21 -14.66
CA SER A 28 -17.32 -12.88 -15.95
C SER A 28 -15.87 -13.36 -16.03
N SER A 29 -15.68 -14.58 -16.53
CA SER A 29 -14.36 -15.21 -16.67
C SER A 29 -13.38 -14.42 -17.55
N LYS A 30 -13.88 -13.51 -18.40
CA LYS A 30 -13.01 -12.64 -19.20
C LYS A 30 -12.11 -11.76 -18.34
N TYR A 31 -12.60 -11.35 -17.15
CA TYR A 31 -11.86 -10.51 -16.21
C TYR A 31 -10.92 -11.32 -15.32
N VAL A 32 -11.32 -12.53 -14.94
CA VAL A 32 -10.61 -13.35 -13.96
C VAL A 32 -9.22 -13.71 -14.46
N GLY A 33 -8.21 -13.48 -13.62
CA GLY A 33 -6.82 -13.76 -13.97
C GLY A 33 -5.84 -12.77 -13.36
N ILE A 34 -4.60 -12.92 -13.79
CA ILE A 34 -3.47 -12.04 -13.46
C ILE A 34 -3.14 -11.23 -14.72
N TRP A 35 -3.08 -9.92 -14.56
CA TRP A 35 -2.83 -8.94 -15.60
C TRP A 35 -1.60 -8.13 -15.23
N ASN A 36 -0.64 -8.00 -16.14
CA ASN A 36 0.61 -7.28 -15.87
C ASN A 36 0.78 -6.13 -16.85
N SER A 37 1.30 -5.02 -16.34
CA SER A 37 1.64 -3.85 -17.13
C SER A 37 3.16 -3.68 -17.14
N GLU A 38 3.76 -3.82 -18.32
CA GLU A 38 5.19 -3.56 -18.49
C GLU A 38 5.54 -2.09 -18.28
N SER A 39 4.66 -1.17 -18.70
CA SER A 39 4.93 0.27 -18.63
C SER A 39 4.88 0.85 -17.21
N SER A 40 4.07 0.26 -16.33
CA SER A 40 3.93 0.72 -14.93
C SER A 40 4.57 -0.21 -13.91
N GLY A 41 4.93 -1.44 -14.30
CA GLY A 41 5.36 -2.49 -13.38
C GLY A 41 4.27 -2.97 -12.42
N LYS A 42 3.01 -2.64 -12.70
CA LYS A 42 1.87 -2.99 -11.84
C LYS A 42 1.20 -4.29 -12.29
N THR A 43 0.59 -4.96 -11.33
CA THR A 43 -0.15 -6.20 -11.51
C THR A 43 -1.58 -6.03 -10.99
N ILE A 44 -2.54 -6.63 -11.70
CA ILE A 44 -3.93 -6.74 -11.27
C ILE A 44 -4.29 -8.21 -11.16
N GLU A 45 -4.83 -8.58 -10.02
CA GLU A 45 -5.40 -9.89 -9.78
C GLU A 45 -6.91 -9.74 -9.62
N ILE A 46 -7.67 -10.40 -10.50
CA ILE A 46 -9.13 -10.41 -10.43
C ILE A 46 -9.58 -11.82 -10.09
N PHE A 47 -10.18 -11.96 -8.92
CA PHE A 47 -10.69 -13.22 -8.40
C PHE A 47 -12.11 -13.47 -8.88
N ARG A 48 -12.52 -14.75 -8.87
CA ARG A 48 -13.87 -15.15 -9.31
C ARG A 48 -14.97 -14.46 -8.51
N ASP A 49 -14.77 -14.28 -7.21
CA ASP A 49 -15.70 -13.61 -6.29
C ASP A 49 -15.70 -12.07 -6.42
N GLY A 50 -15.07 -11.55 -7.48
CA GLY A 50 -14.97 -10.14 -7.79
C GLY A 50 -13.99 -9.37 -6.90
N THR A 51 -13.26 -10.00 -5.96
CA THR A 51 -12.13 -9.33 -5.31
C THR A 51 -11.12 -8.90 -6.38
N VAL A 52 -10.55 -7.71 -6.19
CA VAL A 52 -9.49 -7.19 -7.05
C VAL A 52 -8.34 -6.76 -6.15
N PHE A 53 -7.13 -7.19 -6.49
CA PHE A 53 -5.91 -6.54 -6.02
C PHE A 53 -5.26 -5.81 -7.17
N TYR A 54 -4.79 -4.59 -6.91
CA TYR A 54 -3.97 -3.82 -7.84
C TYR A 54 -2.73 -3.34 -7.11
N TYR A 55 -1.57 -3.86 -7.49
CA TYR A 55 -0.37 -3.66 -6.71
C TYR A 55 0.87 -3.47 -7.57
N GLN A 56 1.93 -3.00 -6.94
CA GLN A 56 3.26 -2.89 -7.53
C GLN A 56 4.26 -3.58 -6.62
N LYS A 57 5.11 -4.42 -7.21
CA LYS A 57 6.24 -5.02 -6.51
C LYS A 57 7.55 -4.40 -6.97
N GLY A 58 8.59 -4.56 -6.17
CA GLY A 58 9.96 -4.47 -6.65
C GLY A 58 10.92 -5.25 -5.76
N LYS A 59 12.22 -5.04 -5.96
CA LYS A 59 13.26 -5.87 -5.34
C LYS A 59 13.89 -5.18 -4.15
N SER A 60 13.97 -5.88 -3.03
CA SER A 60 14.75 -5.50 -1.84
C SER A 60 15.55 -6.71 -1.37
N SER A 61 16.89 -6.60 -1.32
CA SER A 61 17.80 -7.68 -0.89
C SER A 61 17.44 -9.07 -1.44
N ASP A 62 17.24 -9.13 -2.77
CA ASP A 62 16.86 -10.32 -3.55
C ASP A 62 15.45 -10.91 -3.33
N LYS A 63 14.61 -10.25 -2.53
CA LYS A 63 13.19 -10.61 -2.38
C LYS A 63 12.30 -9.63 -3.15
N GLU A 64 11.27 -10.16 -3.80
CA GLU A 64 10.19 -9.33 -4.31
C GLU A 64 9.28 -8.90 -3.15
N ILE A 65 9.11 -7.59 -3.01
CA ILE A 65 8.27 -6.99 -1.98
C ILE A 65 7.17 -6.14 -2.61
N VAL A 66 6.00 -6.12 -1.99
CA VAL A 66 4.87 -5.26 -2.36
C VAL A 66 5.14 -3.85 -1.84
N TYR A 67 5.22 -2.87 -2.76
CA TYR A 67 5.39 -1.45 -2.40
C TYR A 67 4.05 -0.73 -2.22
N THR A 68 3.11 -1.00 -3.12
CA THR A 68 1.77 -0.43 -3.05
C THR A 68 0.78 -1.53 -3.38
N ALA A 69 -0.37 -1.53 -2.70
CA ALA A 69 -1.46 -2.43 -3.01
C ALA A 69 -2.80 -1.73 -2.76
N GLU A 70 -3.74 -1.95 -3.65
CA GLU A 70 -5.12 -1.51 -3.53
C GLU A 70 -6.02 -2.75 -3.51
N GLU A 71 -6.94 -2.80 -2.55
CA GLU A 71 -7.99 -3.82 -2.48
C GLU A 71 -9.33 -3.20 -2.87
N GLY A 72 -10.08 -3.95 -3.68
CA GLY A 72 -11.37 -3.51 -4.17
C GLY A 72 -12.25 -4.64 -4.68
N LYS A 73 -13.29 -4.21 -5.39
CA LYS A 73 -14.26 -5.10 -6.02
C LYS A 73 -14.50 -4.70 -7.47
N LEU A 74 -14.61 -5.71 -8.34
CA LEU A 74 -15.13 -5.57 -9.69
C LEU A 74 -16.65 -5.70 -9.64
N SER A 75 -17.36 -4.66 -10.06
CA SER A 75 -18.82 -4.63 -10.19
C SER A 75 -19.21 -3.98 -11.50
N ASP A 76 -20.08 -4.64 -12.28
CA ASP A 76 -20.64 -4.10 -13.53
C ASP A 76 -19.59 -3.57 -14.55
N GLY A 77 -18.39 -4.16 -14.55
CA GLY A 77 -17.29 -3.77 -15.45
C GLY A 77 -16.40 -2.64 -14.92
N HIS A 78 -16.72 -2.09 -13.75
CA HIS A 78 -15.92 -1.09 -13.05
C HIS A 78 -15.19 -1.72 -11.86
N ILE A 79 -13.92 -1.38 -11.70
CA ILE A 79 -13.16 -1.73 -10.51
C ILE A 79 -13.32 -0.58 -9.52
N ILE A 80 -13.75 -0.88 -8.30
CA ILE A 80 -13.90 0.08 -7.21
C ILE A 80 -12.91 -0.30 -6.12
N MET A 81 -11.85 0.49 -5.98
CA MET A 81 -10.85 0.36 -4.93
C MET A 81 -11.28 1.14 -3.70
N LYS A 82 -11.17 0.48 -2.54
CA LYS A 82 -11.65 1.01 -1.26
C LYS A 82 -10.57 1.20 -0.22
N ASP A 83 -9.47 0.49 -0.39
CA ASP A 83 -8.45 0.33 0.64
C ASP A 83 -7.10 0.33 -0.05
N ARG A 84 -6.13 1.08 0.49
CA ARG A 84 -4.76 1.15 -0.03
C ARG A 84 -3.73 0.93 1.06
N PHE A 85 -2.79 0.04 0.77
CA PHE A 85 -1.52 -0.11 1.46
C PHE A 85 -0.43 0.64 0.70
N ASP A 86 0.43 1.32 1.47
CA ASP A 86 1.66 1.93 1.01
C ASP A 86 2.78 1.52 1.96
N SER A 87 3.87 0.96 1.43
CA SER A 87 5.01 0.51 2.22
C SER A 87 5.90 1.66 2.68
N GLN A 88 5.67 2.89 2.23
CA GLN A 88 6.48 4.04 2.61
C GLN A 88 6.40 4.29 4.13
N GLY A 89 7.56 4.11 4.77
CA GLY A 89 7.72 4.16 6.23
C GLY A 89 7.41 2.86 6.95
N CYS A 90 6.89 1.83 6.29
CA CYS A 90 6.59 0.52 6.91
C CYS A 90 7.88 -0.20 7.30
N LEU A 91 7.95 -0.71 8.54
CA LEU A 91 9.08 -1.48 9.05
C LEU A 91 8.99 -2.97 8.70
N ASP A 92 7.79 -3.43 8.33
CA ASP A 92 7.54 -4.77 7.83
C ASP A 92 7.58 -4.84 6.29
N THR A 93 7.83 -6.04 5.75
CA THR A 93 7.82 -6.27 4.29
C THR A 93 6.98 -7.51 3.95
N TYR A 94 6.35 -7.46 2.77
CA TYR A 94 5.39 -8.47 2.34
C TYR A 94 5.67 -8.94 0.91
N SER A 95 5.59 -10.25 0.67
CA SER A 95 5.80 -10.82 -0.67
C SER A 95 4.50 -10.89 -1.47
N ALA A 96 3.35 -10.88 -0.78
CA ALA A 96 2.02 -10.96 -1.37
C ALA A 96 1.05 -9.99 -0.68
N VAL A 97 0.01 -9.55 -1.40
CA VAL A 97 -0.97 -8.58 -0.89
C VAL A 97 -1.74 -9.16 0.30
N GLU A 98 -2.05 -10.45 0.25
CA GLU A 98 -2.76 -11.15 1.32
C GLU A 98 -1.96 -11.22 2.62
N GLU A 99 -0.63 -11.12 2.59
CA GLU A 99 0.20 -11.16 3.80
C GLU A 99 0.12 -9.87 4.63
N ILE A 100 -0.38 -8.80 4.02
CA ILE A 100 -0.46 -7.46 4.61
C ILE A 100 -1.60 -7.45 5.66
N PRO A 101 -1.34 -6.98 6.89
CA PRO A 101 -2.39 -6.78 7.89
C PRO A 101 -3.51 -5.89 7.36
N LYS A 102 -4.77 -6.28 7.60
CA LYS A 102 -5.93 -5.49 7.16
C LYS A 102 -5.95 -4.07 7.72
N ASP A 103 -5.44 -3.90 8.93
CA ASP A 103 -5.38 -2.62 9.61
C ASP A 103 -4.31 -1.67 9.02
N ASP A 104 -3.50 -2.15 8.07
CA ASP A 104 -2.50 -1.33 7.35
C ASP A 104 -3.05 -0.70 6.08
N PHE A 105 -4.23 -1.11 5.64
CA PHE A 105 -4.90 -0.47 4.53
C PHE A 105 -5.68 0.75 5.02
N LEU A 106 -5.40 1.89 4.41
CA LEU A 106 -6.14 3.13 4.63
C LEU A 106 -7.26 3.27 3.60
N PRO A 107 -8.41 3.83 3.99
CA PRO A 107 -9.55 3.96 3.09
C PRO A 107 -9.25 4.92 1.94
N ILE A 108 -9.62 4.53 0.73
CA ILE A 108 -9.60 5.32 -0.50
C ILE A 108 -10.94 5.16 -1.23
N SER A 109 -11.16 5.96 -2.27
CA SER A 109 -12.29 5.79 -3.19
C SER A 109 -11.79 6.07 -4.59
N ILE A 110 -11.44 5.03 -5.34
CA ILE A 110 -10.98 5.16 -6.72
C ILE A 110 -11.78 4.20 -7.59
N VAL A 111 -12.29 4.73 -8.70
CA VAL A 111 -12.99 3.92 -9.71
C VAL A 111 -12.11 3.83 -10.95
N TYR A 112 -11.93 2.61 -11.44
CA TYR A 112 -11.23 2.31 -12.68
C TYR A 112 -12.15 1.65 -13.70
N ASP A 113 -12.05 2.12 -14.94
CA ASP A 113 -12.70 1.51 -16.10
C ASP A 113 -11.70 0.58 -16.80
N MET A 114 -12.18 -0.59 -17.24
CA MET A 114 -11.40 -1.52 -18.07
C MET A 114 -11.94 -1.57 -19.49
N GLU A 115 -11.13 -1.14 -20.46
CA GLU A 115 -11.40 -1.27 -21.89
C GLU A 115 -10.58 -2.44 -22.46
N PHE A 116 -11.25 -3.46 -23.01
CA PHE A 116 -10.57 -4.65 -23.53
C PHE A 116 -10.19 -4.51 -25.00
N GLN A 117 -8.99 -4.96 -25.34
CA GLN A 117 -8.54 -5.17 -26.72
C GLN A 117 -8.41 -6.68 -26.97
N GLY A 118 -9.54 -7.34 -27.23
CA GLY A 118 -9.63 -8.81 -27.31
C GLY A 118 -9.78 -9.46 -25.93
N THR A 119 -9.22 -10.66 -25.73
CA THR A 119 -9.36 -11.43 -24.48
C THR A 119 -8.11 -11.39 -23.59
N GLU A 120 -6.97 -11.02 -24.17
CA GLU A 120 -5.65 -11.09 -23.54
C GLU A 120 -5.05 -9.73 -23.20
N ALA A 121 -5.69 -8.63 -23.62
CA ALA A 121 -5.21 -7.27 -23.35
C ALA A 121 -6.35 -6.34 -22.92
N CYS A 122 -6.04 -5.41 -22.02
CA CYS A 122 -6.93 -4.32 -21.66
C CYS A 122 -6.13 -3.05 -21.33
N THR A 123 -6.82 -1.92 -21.38
CA THR A 123 -6.35 -0.65 -20.83
C THR A 123 -7.23 -0.25 -19.66
N ILE A 124 -6.60 0.34 -18.65
CA ILE A 124 -7.28 0.79 -17.45
C ILE A 124 -7.06 2.27 -17.25
N MET A 125 -8.12 2.95 -16.83
CA MET A 125 -8.13 4.40 -16.64
C MET A 125 -8.89 4.74 -15.36
N ASN A 126 -8.37 5.71 -14.60
CA ASN A 126 -9.11 6.27 -13.48
C ASN A 126 -10.33 7.05 -14.03
N ALA A 127 -11.54 6.63 -13.64
CA ALA A 127 -12.80 7.15 -14.15
C ALA A 127 -13.06 8.63 -13.78
N GLU A 128 -12.39 9.13 -12.74
CA GLU A 128 -12.44 10.54 -12.31
C GLU A 128 -11.46 11.42 -13.10
N ARG A 129 -10.44 10.82 -13.74
CA ARG A 129 -9.39 11.52 -14.50
C ARG A 129 -9.52 11.32 -16.02
N ARG A 130 -10.75 11.29 -16.52
CA ARG A 130 -11.06 11.08 -17.95
C ARG A 130 -10.43 12.08 -18.92
N ASN A 131 -10.03 13.27 -18.44
CA ASN A 131 -9.39 14.31 -19.26
C ASN A 131 -7.86 14.16 -19.35
N THR A 132 -7.29 13.17 -18.67
CA THR A 132 -5.87 12.83 -18.79
C THR A 132 -5.78 11.53 -19.56
N ASP A 133 -5.00 11.46 -20.65
CA ASP A 133 -4.75 10.24 -21.42
C ASP A 133 -3.92 9.18 -20.63
N GLN A 134 -4.04 9.15 -19.30
CA GLN A 134 -3.33 8.25 -18.38
C GLN A 134 -3.96 6.85 -18.40
N ARG A 135 -4.03 6.25 -19.58
CA ARG A 135 -4.39 4.84 -19.77
C ARG A 135 -3.17 3.99 -19.54
N VAL A 136 -3.31 2.95 -18.73
CA VAL A 136 -2.26 1.97 -18.49
C VAL A 136 -2.66 0.67 -19.16
N ALA A 137 -1.80 0.16 -20.05
CA ALA A 137 -2.03 -1.10 -20.74
C ALA A 137 -1.60 -2.29 -19.87
N PHE A 138 -2.39 -3.35 -19.92
CA PHE A 138 -2.16 -4.63 -19.24
C PHE A 138 -2.35 -5.79 -20.21
N VAL A 139 -1.51 -6.81 -20.04
CA VAL A 139 -1.60 -8.09 -20.75
C VAL A 139 -1.87 -9.19 -19.74
N LYS A 140 -2.78 -10.12 -20.07
CA LYS A 140 -3.09 -11.25 -19.22
C LYS A 140 -1.93 -12.24 -19.24
N SER A 141 -1.40 -12.58 -18.07
CA SER A 141 -0.36 -13.60 -17.92
C SER A 141 -0.93 -14.95 -17.45
N SER A 142 -2.09 -14.95 -16.78
CA SER A 142 -2.71 -16.17 -16.28
C SER A 142 -4.24 -16.04 -16.20
N ASN A 143 -4.95 -17.10 -16.59
CA ASN A 143 -6.40 -17.24 -16.37
C ASN A 143 -6.75 -17.82 -14.97
N LYS A 144 -5.72 -18.15 -14.18
CA LYS A 144 -5.86 -18.73 -12.84
C LYS A 144 -5.24 -17.78 -11.84
N VAL A 145 -6.03 -17.43 -10.84
CA VAL A 145 -5.59 -16.72 -9.64
C VAL A 145 -6.01 -17.57 -8.44
N LYS A 146 -5.14 -17.68 -7.45
CA LYS A 146 -5.42 -18.36 -6.18
C LYS A 146 -5.18 -17.36 -5.07
N LYS A 147 -6.12 -17.26 -4.13
CA LYS A 147 -5.86 -16.53 -2.89
C LYS A 147 -4.84 -17.33 -2.11
N GLU A 148 -3.75 -16.70 -1.70
CA GLU A 148 -2.85 -17.33 -0.75
C GLU A 148 -3.61 -17.64 0.53
N LYS A 149 -3.29 -18.78 1.17
CA LYS A 149 -3.95 -19.14 2.42
C LYS A 149 -3.46 -18.18 3.49
N LEU A 150 -4.31 -17.22 3.83
CA LEU A 150 -4.06 -16.31 4.93
C LEU A 150 -3.82 -17.13 6.21
N GLY A 151 -2.66 -16.91 6.84
CA GLY A 151 -2.37 -17.44 8.18
C GLY A 151 -3.21 -16.76 9.26
N GLU A 152 -2.77 -16.83 10.50
CA GLU A 152 -3.41 -16.11 11.60
C GLU A 152 -3.45 -14.60 11.32
N LYS A 153 -4.49 -13.94 11.88
CA LYS A 153 -4.63 -12.48 11.79
C LYS A 153 -3.36 -11.84 12.35
N ARG A 154 -2.65 -11.07 11.52
CA ARG A 154 -1.48 -10.29 11.93
C ARG A 154 -1.91 -8.97 12.57
N GLU A 155 -1.12 -8.50 13.53
CA GLU A 155 -1.24 -7.13 14.04
C GLU A 155 -0.82 -6.12 12.97
N ALA A 156 -1.30 -4.88 13.07
CA ALA A 156 -0.91 -3.79 12.19
C ALA A 156 0.61 -3.57 12.25
N SER A 157 1.23 -3.26 11.11
CA SER A 157 2.66 -2.99 11.02
C SER A 157 3.06 -1.75 11.81
N ASP A 158 4.33 -1.71 12.18
CA ASP A 158 4.96 -0.48 12.64
C ASP A 158 5.45 0.35 11.45
N TYR A 159 5.24 1.67 11.55
CA TYR A 159 5.69 2.65 10.57
C TYR A 159 6.60 3.65 11.25
N GLN A 160 7.58 4.18 10.53
CA GLN A 160 8.53 5.17 11.02
C GLN A 160 8.49 6.44 10.18
N ILE A 161 8.49 7.59 10.86
CA ILE A 161 8.74 8.90 10.28
C ILE A 161 9.95 9.55 10.96
N THR A 162 10.60 10.46 10.23
CA THR A 162 11.65 11.32 10.77
C THR A 162 11.11 12.74 10.94
N VAL A 163 11.19 13.26 12.16
CA VAL A 163 10.71 14.59 12.54
C VAL A 163 11.92 15.47 12.87
N PHE A 164 12.20 16.44 12.02
CA PHE A 164 13.23 17.45 12.23
C PHE A 164 12.65 18.65 12.95
N PHE A 165 13.38 19.14 13.93
CA PHE A 165 13.06 20.34 14.69
C PHE A 165 13.94 21.52 14.22
N ASP A 166 13.64 22.70 14.76
CA ASP A 166 14.40 23.94 14.51
C ASP A 166 15.84 23.84 15.06
N GLU A 167 16.78 24.53 14.40
CA GLU A 167 18.23 24.35 14.62
C GLU A 167 18.68 24.74 16.03
N ASP A 168 18.04 25.76 16.62
CA ASP A 168 18.38 26.32 17.94
C ASP A 168 17.40 25.88 19.04
N ILE A 169 16.78 24.71 18.90
CA ILE A 169 15.84 24.22 19.91
C ILE A 169 16.55 23.92 21.23
N SER A 170 16.00 24.46 22.34
CA SER A 170 16.55 24.17 23.67
C SER A 170 16.33 22.70 24.06
N GLU A 171 17.23 22.13 24.87
CA GLU A 171 17.09 20.76 25.40
C GLU A 171 15.76 20.58 26.17
N GLN A 172 15.32 21.62 26.89
CA GLN A 172 14.04 21.61 27.59
C GLN A 172 12.89 21.47 26.60
N LYS A 173 12.85 22.29 25.54
CA LYS A 173 11.80 22.22 24.52
C LYS A 173 11.84 20.90 23.74
N LEU A 174 13.03 20.36 23.49
CA LEU A 174 13.19 19.04 22.89
C LEU A 174 12.58 17.94 23.77
N ALA A 175 12.83 17.96 25.07
CA ALA A 175 12.24 17.02 26.02
C ALA A 175 10.70 17.16 26.12
N GLU A 176 10.19 18.40 26.07
CA GLU A 176 8.76 18.69 26.01
C GLU A 176 8.13 18.11 24.74
N LEU A 177 8.70 18.39 23.56
CA LEU A 177 8.23 17.84 22.28
C LEU A 177 8.21 16.32 22.28
N LYS A 178 9.28 15.67 22.75
CA LYS A 178 9.36 14.21 22.85
C LYS A 178 8.19 13.66 23.67
N ASN A 179 7.94 14.23 24.85
CA ASN A 179 6.86 13.83 25.74
C ASN A 179 5.47 14.07 25.14
N GLU A 180 5.28 15.17 24.40
CA GLU A 180 4.04 15.46 23.69
C GLU A 180 3.75 14.43 22.59
N ILE A 181 4.76 14.09 21.78
CA ILE A 181 4.64 13.10 20.70
C ILE A 181 4.40 11.70 21.28
N GLU A 182 5.12 11.29 22.33
CA GLU A 182 4.96 9.97 22.97
C GLU A 182 3.55 9.71 23.50
N LYS A 183 2.80 10.77 23.83
CA LYS A 183 1.41 10.68 24.32
C LYS A 183 0.37 10.62 23.20
N MET A 184 0.77 10.84 21.94
CA MET A 184 -0.17 10.83 20.82
C MET A 184 -0.67 9.41 20.53
N ASN A 185 -1.96 9.30 20.19
CA ASN A 185 -2.57 8.02 19.87
C ASN A 185 -1.85 7.33 18.72
N GLY A 186 -1.48 6.07 18.93
CA GLY A 186 -0.84 5.26 17.91
C GLY A 186 0.68 5.31 17.88
N VAL A 187 1.31 6.18 18.67
CA VAL A 187 2.77 6.21 18.81
C VAL A 187 3.23 5.00 19.63
N VAL A 188 4.24 4.32 19.11
CA VAL A 188 4.89 3.15 19.71
C VAL A 188 6.19 3.58 20.39
N SER A 189 6.98 4.44 19.76
CA SER A 189 8.21 4.98 20.36
C SER A 189 8.64 6.30 19.71
N VAL A 190 9.42 7.08 20.46
CA VAL A 190 10.08 8.30 19.97
C VAL A 190 11.54 8.26 20.38
N THR A 191 12.43 8.17 19.40
CA THR A 191 13.88 8.09 19.62
C THR A 191 14.56 9.35 19.12
N TYR A 192 15.32 10.03 19.99
CA TYR A 192 16.15 11.16 19.58
C TYR A 192 17.42 10.67 18.88
N ILE A 193 17.72 11.26 17.73
CA ILE A 193 18.94 11.05 16.96
C ILE A 193 19.68 12.39 16.90
N SER A 194 20.89 12.43 17.47
CA SER A 194 21.74 13.62 17.42
C SER A 194 22.27 13.85 16.00
N PRO A 195 22.68 15.08 15.66
CA PRO A 195 23.36 15.38 14.41
C PRO A 195 24.57 14.48 14.10
N GLU A 196 25.36 14.13 15.12
CA GLU A 196 26.53 13.25 15.00
C GLU A 196 26.08 11.82 14.68
N LYS A 197 25.03 11.33 15.35
CA LYS A 197 24.50 10.00 15.09
C LYS A 197 23.84 9.91 13.71
N ALA A 198 23.17 10.97 13.26
CA ALA A 198 22.63 11.06 11.91
C ALA A 198 23.74 10.99 10.86
N TRP A 199 24.88 11.65 11.13
CA TRP A 199 26.06 11.60 10.26
C TRP A 199 26.70 10.21 10.21
N GLU A 200 26.90 9.57 11.37
CA GLU A 200 27.41 8.20 11.44
C GLU A 200 26.53 7.22 10.65
N ASN A 201 25.21 7.26 10.86
CA ASN A 201 24.26 6.39 10.15
C ASN A 201 24.25 6.65 8.63
N PHE A 202 24.39 7.91 8.22
CA PHE A 202 24.50 8.28 6.81
C PHE A 202 25.76 7.66 6.20
N GLN A 203 26.90 7.78 6.89
CA GLN A 203 28.17 7.22 6.43
C GLN A 203 28.10 5.70 6.27
N GLU A 204 27.55 4.98 7.24
CA GLU A 204 27.37 3.53 7.18
C GLU A 204 26.48 3.08 6.01
N THR A 205 25.47 3.87 5.67
CA THR A 205 24.51 3.53 4.62
C THR A 205 25.09 3.78 3.23
N TYR A 206 25.77 4.91 3.04
CA TYR A 206 26.25 5.35 1.73
C TYR A 206 27.67 4.86 1.39
N TYR A 207 28.54 4.65 2.38
CA TYR A 207 29.94 4.25 2.15
C TYR A 207 30.20 2.77 2.43
N LYS A 208 29.20 1.91 2.20
CA LYS A 208 29.41 0.45 2.22
C LYS A 208 30.48 0.09 1.19
N GLU A 209 31.63 -0.33 1.70
CA GLU A 209 32.84 -0.75 0.98
C GLU A 209 33.59 0.37 0.22
N GLY A 210 34.42 1.12 0.94
CA GLY A 210 35.73 1.54 0.40
C GLY A 210 35.83 2.92 -0.29
N GLU A 211 34.83 3.80 -0.21
CA GLU A 211 34.96 5.14 -0.80
C GLU A 211 35.53 6.20 0.16
N VAL A 212 36.66 6.78 -0.28
CA VAL A 212 37.57 7.74 0.37
C VAL A 212 36.98 9.18 0.40
N LEU A 213 35.66 9.34 0.45
CA LEU A 213 35.00 10.66 0.39
C LEU A 213 34.76 11.30 1.76
N VAL A 214 34.99 10.55 2.84
CA VAL A 214 34.72 11.02 4.22
C VAL A 214 35.73 12.08 4.68
N ASP A 215 36.95 12.07 4.15
CA ASP A 215 38.04 12.95 4.60
C ASP A 215 37.77 14.44 4.33
N GLY A 216 36.98 14.77 3.31
CA GLY A 216 36.61 16.16 2.97
C GLY A 216 35.55 16.79 3.87
N PHE A 217 34.89 16.00 4.74
CA PHE A 217 33.81 16.44 5.63
C PHE A 217 34.12 16.15 7.11
N LYS A 218 35.35 15.70 7.43
CA LYS A 218 35.77 15.40 8.81
C LYS A 218 35.63 16.62 9.74
N ASP A 219 35.90 17.81 9.20
CA ASP A 219 35.89 19.05 9.97
C ASP A 219 34.57 19.84 9.84
N ASP A 220 33.70 19.49 8.88
CA ASP A 220 32.40 20.14 8.62
C ASP A 220 31.31 19.08 8.39
N ASN A 221 30.61 18.66 9.45
CA ASN A 221 29.47 17.73 9.36
C ASN A 221 28.30 18.39 8.61
N PRO A 222 27.94 17.95 7.38
CA PRO A 222 26.84 18.53 6.62
C PRO A 222 25.47 18.35 7.28
N LEU A 223 25.39 17.44 8.26
CA LEU A 223 24.19 17.12 9.03
C LEU A 223 24.22 17.70 10.45
N ALA A 224 25.09 18.68 10.73
CA ALA A 224 25.19 19.34 12.05
C ALA A 224 23.84 19.90 12.57
N ASN A 225 22.95 20.29 11.66
CA ASN A 225 21.62 20.80 12.01
C ASN A 225 20.50 19.77 11.74
N SER A 226 20.82 18.48 11.64
CA SER A 226 19.89 17.41 11.26
C SER A 226 19.48 16.52 12.43
N GLY A 227 19.59 17.02 13.66
CA GLY A 227 19.00 16.38 14.82
C GLY A 227 17.51 16.11 14.56
N ASN A 228 17.02 14.93 14.96
CA ASN A 228 15.65 14.52 14.65
C ASN A 228 15.08 13.53 15.68
N PHE A 229 13.76 13.37 15.65
CA PHE A 229 13.08 12.23 16.25
C PHE A 229 12.76 11.18 15.18
N GLN A 230 13.08 9.93 15.48
CA GLN A 230 12.49 8.76 14.80
C GLN A 230 11.25 8.35 15.57
N VAL A 231 10.08 8.57 14.98
CA VAL A 231 8.79 8.27 15.60
C VAL A 231 8.24 7.00 14.95
N VAL A 232 8.06 5.96 15.77
CA VAL A 232 7.42 4.71 15.35
C VAL A 232 5.96 4.75 15.75
N TYR A 233 5.05 4.37 14.86
CA TYR A 233 3.61 4.47 15.05
C TYR A 233 2.82 3.43 14.23
N LYS A 234 1.53 3.27 14.51
CA LYS A 234 0.60 2.45 13.72
C LYS A 234 -0.09 3.28 12.62
N VAL A 235 -0.07 2.81 11.38
CA VAL A 235 -0.50 3.59 10.19
C VAL A 235 -1.93 4.09 10.21
N LYS A 236 -2.86 3.39 10.88
CA LYS A 236 -4.24 3.86 11.04
C LYS A 236 -4.37 5.24 11.72
N TYR A 237 -3.33 5.69 12.43
CA TYR A 237 -3.28 7.01 13.05
C TYR A 237 -2.49 8.05 12.24
N ARG A 238 -1.94 7.68 11.07
CA ARG A 238 -1.00 8.50 10.28
C ARG A 238 -1.48 9.93 10.07
N GLU A 239 -2.69 10.09 9.53
CA GLU A 239 -3.20 11.42 9.15
C GLU A 239 -3.30 12.36 10.37
N ALA A 240 -3.92 11.87 11.46
CA ALA A 240 -4.07 12.65 12.68
C ALA A 240 -2.70 12.91 13.36
N LEU A 241 -1.81 11.91 13.37
CA LEU A 241 -0.48 12.02 13.96
C LEU A 241 0.37 13.07 13.22
N LEU A 242 0.47 12.97 11.89
CA LEU A 242 1.26 13.90 11.07
C LEU A 242 0.76 15.33 11.26
N LYS A 243 -0.56 15.54 11.17
CA LYS A 243 -1.18 16.85 11.38
C LYS A 243 -0.87 17.42 12.77
N ASN A 244 -0.91 16.59 13.81
CA ASN A 244 -0.65 17.04 15.18
C ASN A 244 0.82 17.37 15.39
N ILE A 245 1.75 16.57 14.85
CA ILE A 245 3.20 16.85 14.92
C ILE A 245 3.54 18.11 14.13
N GLU A 246 3.01 18.29 12.93
CA GLU A 246 3.22 19.50 12.12
C GLU A 246 2.75 20.79 12.80
N ALA A 247 1.75 20.68 13.69
CA ALA A 247 1.21 21.82 14.43
C ALA A 247 2.04 22.18 15.68
N LEU A 248 3.01 21.36 16.09
CA LEU A 248 3.85 21.64 17.26
C LEU A 248 4.87 22.74 16.94
N GLU A 249 4.97 23.74 17.82
CA GLU A 249 6.00 24.77 17.75
C GLU A 249 7.39 24.15 17.96
N GLY A 250 8.33 24.47 17.06
CA GLY A 250 9.68 23.90 17.06
C GLY A 250 9.87 22.75 16.06
N ILE A 251 8.82 22.33 15.34
CA ILE A 251 8.92 21.34 14.26
C ILE A 251 9.17 22.05 12.93
N ARG A 252 10.26 21.67 12.27
CA ARG A 252 10.72 22.24 11.01
C ARG A 252 10.26 21.44 9.81
N LYS A 253 10.33 20.10 9.89
CA LYS A 253 10.03 19.21 8.76
C LYS A 253 9.69 17.80 9.22
N ILE A 254 8.76 17.16 8.53
CA ILE A 254 8.52 15.72 8.64
C ILE A 254 8.90 15.06 7.31
N ASN A 255 9.70 13.99 7.40
CA ASN A 255 9.90 13.05 6.31
C ASN A 255 9.16 11.74 6.67
N SER A 256 8.21 11.35 5.84
CA SER A 256 7.40 10.14 6.01
C SER A 256 7.59 9.17 4.87
#